data_AF-A0A3N1GYG7-F1
#
_entry.id   AF-A0A3N1GYG7-F1
#
_cell.length_a   1.000
_cell.length_b   1.000
_cell.length_c   1.000
_cell.angle_alpha   90.00
_cell.angle_beta   90.00
_cell.angle_gamma   90.00
#
_symmetry.space_group_name_H-M   'P 1'
#
loop_
_entity.id
_entity.type
_entity.pdbx_description
1 polymer ?
#
loop_
_entity_poly.entity_id
_entity_poly.type
_entity_poly.pdbx_seq_one_letter_code
_entity_poly.pdbx_strand_id
1 'polypeptide(L)'
;MGDLRTPRDFLTLLDAMRKSRKLSYRQISQRAGKGMASSTAQAMVVGDTLPPLHKLELFLAGCNVPPEERRRWIHTWHRINQSTPEASGTAPDALPTPDTTPQTTGRDVLPARPSQPVTPPVPAPVPPLQRQRSRSAGMRRLRFTLLALTAFTTAVGVLTASAILMWLHHVPTEIMFAVYGLLTVSVTSWMMVAQRHPPARDPTRGD
;
A
#
# COMPACT_ATOMS: atom_id res chain seq x y z
N MET A 1 12.29 2.36 22.42
CA MET A 1 12.27 2.42 20.94
C MET A 1 13.74 2.34 20.53
N GLY A 2 14.21 1.15 20.12
CA GLY A 2 15.64 0.89 19.93
C GLY A 2 16.29 1.83 18.92
N ASP A 3 17.60 2.04 19.04
CA ASP A 3 18.40 2.88 18.16
C ASP A 3 18.25 2.44 16.68
N LEU A 4 17.36 3.10 15.93
CA LEU A 4 17.24 2.96 14.47
C LEU A 4 18.40 3.67 13.79
N ARG A 5 19.61 3.19 14.04
CA ARG A 5 20.86 3.72 13.48
C ARG A 5 21.34 2.91 12.28
N THR A 6 20.97 1.64 12.17
CA THR A 6 21.43 0.77 11.08
C THR A 6 20.33 0.47 10.06
N PRO A 7 20.68 0.21 8.78
CA PRO A 7 19.76 -0.29 7.76
C PRO A 7 19.00 -1.54 8.20
N ARG A 8 19.68 -2.48 8.87
CA ARG A 8 19.12 -3.76 9.30
C ARG A 8 18.05 -3.60 10.38
N ASP A 9 18.25 -2.67 11.31
CA ASP A 9 17.25 -2.34 12.33
C ASP A 9 15.99 -1.73 11.71
N PHE A 10 16.17 -0.88 10.70
CA PHE A 10 15.06 -0.29 9.95
C PHE A 10 14.22 -1.35 9.21
N LEU A 11 14.88 -2.31 8.56
CA LEU A 11 14.21 -3.42 7.86
C LEU A 11 13.50 -4.35 8.84
N THR A 12 14.12 -4.62 9.99
CA THR A 12 13.50 -5.39 11.09
C THR A 12 12.24 -4.70 11.59
N LEU A 13 12.27 -3.37 11.73
CA LEU A 13 11.09 -2.59 12.12
C LEU A 13 9.99 -2.62 11.05
N LEU A 14 10.34 -2.58 9.75
CA LEU A 14 9.37 -2.76 8.66
C LEU A 14 8.69 -4.13 8.73
N ASP A 15 9.44 -5.20 9.00
CA ASP A 15 8.87 -6.53 9.16
C ASP A 15 7.96 -6.62 10.40
N ALA A 16 8.39 -6.05 11.52
CA ALA A 16 7.61 -6.00 12.75
C ALA A 16 6.28 -5.25 12.54
N MET A 17 6.30 -4.12 11.84
CA MET A 17 5.09 -3.38 11.48
C MET A 17 4.16 -4.25 10.62
N ARG A 18 4.69 -4.89 9.56
CA ARG A 18 3.90 -5.79 8.72
C ARG A 18 3.26 -6.92 9.55
N LYS A 19 4.04 -7.57 10.42
CA LYS A 19 3.59 -8.66 11.30
C LYS A 19 2.50 -8.20 12.27
N SER A 20 2.68 -7.04 12.91
CA SER A 20 1.68 -6.48 13.83
C SER A 20 0.31 -6.25 13.16
N ARG A 21 0.33 -5.90 11.86
CA ARG A 21 -0.87 -5.71 11.03
C ARG A 21 -1.39 -7.01 10.39
N LYS A 22 -0.75 -8.15 10.67
CA LYS A 22 -1.06 -9.48 10.12
C LYS A 22 -1.15 -9.50 8.59
N LEU A 23 -0.27 -8.74 7.91
CA LEU A 23 -0.27 -8.63 6.46
C LEU A 23 0.73 -9.59 5.81
N SER A 24 0.29 -10.29 4.77
CA SER A 24 1.19 -11.04 3.88
C SER A 24 1.77 -10.14 2.80
N TYR A 25 2.94 -10.51 2.25
CA TYR A 25 3.56 -9.79 1.13
C TYR A 25 2.63 -9.70 -0.10
N ARG A 26 1.83 -10.74 -0.33
CA ARG A 26 0.81 -10.76 -1.39
C ARG A 26 -0.25 -9.68 -1.15
N GLN A 27 -0.75 -9.53 0.09
CA GLN A 27 -1.71 -8.48 0.43
C GLN A 27 -1.11 -7.08 0.29
N ILE A 28 0.15 -6.89 0.69
CA ILE A 28 0.87 -5.62 0.50
C ILE A 28 0.95 -5.29 -0.99
N SER A 29 1.41 -6.23 -1.83
CA SER A 29 1.49 -6.02 -3.29
C SER A 29 0.14 -5.68 -3.91
N GLN A 30 -0.92 -6.37 -3.49
CA GLN A 30 -2.27 -6.13 -4.00
C GLN A 30 -2.78 -4.73 -3.64
N ARG A 31 -2.44 -4.22 -2.44
CA ARG A 31 -2.81 -2.89 -1.96
C ARG A 31 -1.94 -1.79 -2.57
N ALA A 32 -0.65 -2.04 -2.77
CA ALA A 32 0.27 -1.15 -3.47
C ALA A 32 -0.05 -1.04 -4.98
N GLY A 33 -0.85 -1.97 -5.52
CA GLY A 33 -1.28 -1.96 -6.91
C GLY A 33 -0.19 -2.44 -7.86
N LYS A 34 -0.08 -1.80 -9.03
CA LYS A 34 0.91 -2.19 -10.06
C LYS A 34 2.35 -1.77 -9.73
N GLY A 35 2.57 -1.03 -8.65
CA GLY A 35 3.89 -0.49 -8.31
C GLY A 35 4.84 -1.47 -7.62
N MET A 36 4.33 -2.59 -7.09
CA MET A 36 5.16 -3.50 -6.28
C MET A 36 4.70 -4.95 -6.38
N ALA A 37 5.59 -5.85 -6.81
CA ALA A 37 5.36 -7.29 -6.76
C ALA A 37 5.56 -7.85 -5.34
N SER A 38 4.90 -8.97 -5.03
CA SER A 38 5.04 -9.65 -3.72
C SER A 38 6.48 -10.07 -3.42
N SER A 39 7.22 -10.55 -4.43
CA SER A 39 8.64 -10.90 -4.29
C SER A 39 9.50 -9.68 -3.99
N THR A 40 9.19 -8.52 -4.60
CA THR A 40 9.87 -7.26 -4.30
C THR A 40 9.64 -6.81 -2.86
N ALA A 41 8.39 -6.91 -2.38
CA ALA A 41 8.07 -6.58 -0.99
C ALA A 41 8.80 -7.47 0.02
N GLN A 42 8.97 -8.76 -0.31
CA GLN A 42 9.74 -9.70 0.50
C GLN A 42 11.25 -9.38 0.45
N ALA A 43 11.80 -9.16 -0.74
CA ALA A 43 13.21 -8.84 -0.94
C ALA A 43 13.63 -7.56 -0.19
N MET A 44 12.75 -6.55 -0.15
CA MET A 44 12.99 -5.33 0.63
C MET A 44 13.17 -5.57 2.12
N VAL A 45 12.47 -6.57 2.68
CA VAL A 45 12.48 -6.84 4.12
C VAL A 45 13.59 -7.82 4.50
N VAL A 46 13.90 -8.76 3.62
CA VAL A 46 14.91 -9.81 3.83
C VAL A 46 16.33 -9.33 3.51
N GLY A 47 16.49 -8.34 2.63
CA GLY A 47 17.80 -7.81 2.27
C GLY A 47 18.53 -7.13 3.43
N ASP A 48 19.79 -6.77 3.21
CA ASP A 48 20.63 -6.05 4.19
C ASP A 48 20.82 -4.57 3.84
N THR A 49 20.33 -4.12 2.68
CA THR A 49 20.51 -2.75 2.17
C THR A 49 19.22 -1.93 2.26
N LEU A 50 19.36 -0.62 2.43
CA LEU A 50 18.23 0.30 2.43
C LEU A 50 17.53 0.27 1.06
N PRO A 51 16.20 0.05 1.01
CA PRO A 51 15.48 0.06 -0.24
C PRO A 51 15.38 1.49 -0.78
N PRO A 52 15.27 1.67 -2.10
CA PRO A 52 15.00 2.97 -2.70
C PRO A 52 13.73 3.61 -2.13
N LEU A 53 13.75 4.93 -1.95
CA LEU A 53 12.67 5.68 -1.31
C LEU A 53 11.29 5.43 -1.95
N HIS A 54 11.22 5.43 -3.30
CA HIS A 54 9.95 5.17 -4.01
C HIS A 54 9.36 3.79 -3.70
N LYS A 55 10.20 2.75 -3.49
CA LYS A 55 9.72 1.41 -3.12
C LYS A 55 9.25 1.41 -1.67
N LEU A 56 9.96 2.11 -0.77
CA LEU A 56 9.54 2.26 0.62
C LEU A 56 8.14 2.91 0.70
N GLU A 57 7.89 3.98 -0.04
CA GLU A 57 6.58 4.64 -0.06
C GLU A 57 5.45 3.72 -0.52
N LEU A 58 5.68 2.94 -1.59
CA LEU A 58 4.73 1.94 -2.09
C LEU A 58 4.47 0.84 -1.06
N PHE A 59 5.51 0.38 -0.35
CA PHE A 59 5.38 -0.61 0.72
C PHE A 59 4.54 -0.07 1.88
N LEU A 60 4.81 1.16 2.32
CA LEU A 60 4.06 1.84 3.39
C LEU A 60 2.60 2.10 2.98
N ALA A 61 2.37 2.49 1.73
CA ALA A 61 1.03 2.61 1.17
C ALA A 61 0.29 1.27 1.16
N GLY A 62 0.96 0.18 0.76
CA GLY A 62 0.40 -1.18 0.83
C GLY A 62 0.07 -1.65 2.25
N CYS A 63 0.83 -1.18 3.25
CA CYS A 63 0.56 -1.41 4.66
C CYS A 63 -0.54 -0.52 5.26
N ASN A 64 -1.11 0.39 4.47
CA ASN A 64 -2.10 1.40 4.88
C ASN A 64 -1.61 2.26 6.05
N VAL A 65 -0.36 2.71 5.96
CA VAL A 65 0.24 3.63 6.93
C VAL A 65 -0.29 5.05 6.63
N PRO A 66 -0.87 5.76 7.62
CA PRO A 66 -1.37 7.12 7.41
C PRO A 66 -0.23 8.06 6.97
N PRO A 67 -0.55 9.15 6.23
CA PRO A 67 0.46 10.05 5.66
C PRO A 67 1.41 10.64 6.70
N GLU A 68 0.91 11.00 7.89
CA GLU A 68 1.75 11.55 8.96
C GLU A 68 2.77 10.55 9.49
N GLU A 69 2.38 9.29 9.65
CA GLU A 69 3.29 8.23 10.07
C GLU A 69 4.29 7.92 8.95
N ARG A 70 3.86 7.92 7.68
CA ARG A 70 4.77 7.77 6.52
C ARG A 70 5.88 8.80 6.51
N ARG A 71 5.61 10.07 6.84
CA ARG A 71 6.63 11.12 6.94
C ARG A 71 7.71 10.77 7.97
N ARG A 72 7.34 10.20 9.12
CA ARG A 72 8.30 9.75 10.15
C ARG A 72 9.19 8.61 9.64
N TRP A 73 8.61 7.67 8.89
CA TRP A 73 9.35 6.59 8.25
C TRP A 73 10.35 7.11 7.22
N ILE A 74 9.91 8.03 6.34
CA ILE A 74 10.77 8.67 5.33
C ILE A 74 11.89 9.48 5.97
N HIS A 75 11.60 10.24 7.03
CA HIS A 75 12.62 10.99 7.77
C HIS A 75 13.66 10.06 8.41
N THR A 76 13.23 8.95 9.00
CA THR A 76 14.13 7.94 9.56
C THR A 76 15.01 7.31 8.48
N TRP A 77 14.42 7.00 7.32
CA TRP A 77 15.14 6.49 6.16
C TRP A 77 16.24 7.47 5.71
N HIS A 78 15.93 8.77 5.56
CA HIS A 78 16.92 9.79 5.18
C HIS A 78 18.05 9.89 6.20
N ARG A 79 17.74 9.87 7.49
CA ARG A 79 18.75 9.91 8.55
C ARG A 79 19.72 8.75 8.45
N ILE A 80 19.24 7.52 8.28
CA ILE A 80 20.11 6.34 8.16
C ILE A 80 20.92 6.43 6.87
N ASN A 81 20.30 6.81 5.75
CA ASN A 81 21.00 6.95 4.47
C ASN A 81 22.13 7.99 4.49
N GLN A 82 21.96 9.08 5.25
CA GLN A 82 23.01 10.09 5.47
C GLN A 82 24.08 9.64 6.48
N SER A 83 23.70 8.77 7.41
CA SER A 83 24.59 8.26 8.47
C SER A 83 25.43 7.07 8.00
N THR A 84 25.12 6.49 6.85
CA THR A 84 25.97 5.49 6.20
C THR A 84 27.05 6.25 5.42
N PRO A 85 28.29 6.33 5.91
CA PRO A 85 29.41 6.83 5.13
C PRO A 85 29.79 5.79 4.06
N GLU A 86 28.89 5.52 3.11
CA GLU A 86 29.27 4.79 1.91
C GLU A 86 30.09 5.74 1.03
N ALA A 87 31.41 5.65 1.21
CA ALA A 87 32.38 5.57 0.13
C ALA A 87 32.18 6.55 -1.05
N SER A 88 31.87 7.81 -0.78
CA SER A 88 31.94 8.90 -1.77
C SER A 88 33.38 9.31 -2.10
N GLY A 89 34.28 8.32 -2.15
CA GLY A 89 35.70 8.48 -2.36
C GLY A 89 36.30 7.40 -3.26
N THR A 90 35.57 6.95 -4.29
CA THR A 90 36.25 6.43 -5.49
C THR A 90 36.38 7.60 -6.45
N ALA A 91 37.59 8.17 -6.46
CA ALA A 91 38.01 9.28 -7.28
C ALA A 91 37.65 9.08 -8.77
N PRO A 92 37.12 10.12 -9.45
CA PRO A 92 37.05 10.15 -10.90
C PRO A 92 38.43 10.59 -11.45
N ASP A 93 39.40 9.67 -11.46
CA ASP A 93 40.63 9.86 -12.23
C ASP A 93 41.25 8.50 -12.58
N ALA A 94 40.58 7.77 -13.46
CA ALA A 94 41.24 6.83 -14.35
C ALA A 94 40.71 7.12 -15.75
N LEU A 95 41.55 7.82 -16.53
CA LEU A 95 41.33 8.12 -17.94
C LEU A 95 40.82 6.88 -18.70
N PRO A 96 39.82 7.02 -19.59
CA PRO A 96 39.54 6.00 -20.59
C PRO A 96 40.67 6.03 -21.64
N THR A 97 41.53 5.01 -21.64
CA THR A 97 42.37 4.71 -22.80
C THR A 97 41.45 4.16 -23.90
N PRO A 98 41.36 4.80 -25.08
CA PRO A 98 40.63 4.27 -26.21
C PRO A 98 41.57 3.37 -27.01
N ASP A 99 41.56 2.07 -26.74
CA ASP A 99 42.18 1.09 -27.65
C ASP A 99 41.22 -0.05 -27.96
N THR A 100 40.56 0.10 -29.11
CA THR A 100 40.59 -0.85 -30.22
C THR A 100 40.68 -2.33 -29.86
N THR A 101 39.57 -3.08 -29.99
CA THR A 101 39.58 -4.36 -30.72
C THR A 101 38.17 -4.70 -31.26
N PRO A 102 37.99 -4.80 -32.58
CA PRO A 102 36.87 -5.49 -33.20
C PRO A 102 37.29 -6.92 -33.60
N GLN A 103 36.87 -7.93 -32.84
CA GLN A 103 36.96 -9.36 -33.19
C GLN A 103 35.97 -10.15 -32.29
N THR A 104 35.36 -11.26 -32.65
CA THR A 104 35.25 -12.02 -33.91
C THR A 104 34.22 -13.10 -33.60
N THR A 105 33.32 -13.33 -34.55
CA THR A 105 32.64 -14.60 -34.87
C THR A 105 33.18 -15.84 -34.15
N GLY A 106 32.31 -16.51 -33.39
CA GLY A 106 32.63 -17.80 -32.75
C GLY A 106 31.38 -18.46 -32.17
N ARG A 107 30.32 -18.58 -32.96
CA ARG A 107 29.15 -19.38 -32.60
C ARG A 107 29.47 -20.83 -32.94
N ASP A 108 30.13 -21.51 -32.00
CA ASP A 108 30.35 -22.94 -32.07
C ASP A 108 29.02 -23.69 -32.18
N VAL A 109 28.96 -24.47 -33.25
CA VAL A 109 27.97 -25.50 -33.53
C VAL A 109 28.34 -26.73 -32.68
N LEU A 110 27.44 -27.16 -31.80
CA LEU A 110 27.49 -28.46 -31.12
C LEU A 110 26.12 -29.16 -31.26
N PRO A 111 26.04 -30.50 -31.15
CA PRO A 111 25.59 -31.37 -32.21
C PRO A 111 24.10 -31.71 -32.06
N ALA A 112 23.54 -32.17 -33.17
CA ALA A 112 22.18 -32.68 -33.29
C ALA A 112 21.78 -33.58 -32.11
N ARG A 113 20.84 -33.08 -31.31
CA ARG A 113 20.11 -33.86 -30.32
C ARG A 113 19.16 -34.81 -31.08
N PRO A 114 19.17 -36.13 -30.82
CA PRO A 114 18.26 -37.07 -31.47
C PRO A 114 16.81 -36.66 -31.20
N SER A 115 16.07 -36.53 -32.29
CA SER A 115 14.65 -36.20 -32.35
C SER A 115 13.85 -37.17 -31.48
N GLN A 116 13.44 -36.74 -30.29
CA GLN A 116 12.37 -37.45 -29.59
C GLN A 116 11.08 -37.27 -30.38
N PRO A 117 10.30 -38.33 -30.60
CA PRO A 117 9.00 -38.24 -31.24
C PRO A 117 8.13 -37.32 -30.39
N VAL A 118 7.81 -36.14 -30.95
CA VAL A 118 6.88 -35.19 -30.38
C VAL A 118 5.51 -35.87 -30.37
N THR A 119 5.16 -36.47 -29.24
CA THR A 119 3.77 -36.80 -28.95
C THR A 119 3.03 -35.47 -28.88
N PRO A 120 1.99 -35.23 -29.71
CA PRO A 120 1.22 -34.00 -29.61
C PRO A 120 0.72 -33.86 -28.17
N PRO A 121 1.02 -32.75 -27.47
CA PRO A 121 0.56 -32.56 -26.12
C PRO A 121 -0.95 -32.53 -26.14
N VAL A 122 -1.56 -33.54 -25.51
CA VAL A 122 -2.98 -33.53 -25.19
C VAL A 122 -3.26 -32.17 -24.54
N PRO A 123 -4.14 -31.33 -25.10
CA PRO A 123 -4.44 -30.04 -24.52
C PRO A 123 -5.02 -30.30 -23.13
N ALA A 124 -4.22 -30.02 -22.11
CA ALA A 124 -4.68 -30.04 -20.74
C ALA A 124 -5.94 -29.16 -20.66
N PRO A 125 -6.98 -29.58 -19.94
CA PRO A 125 -8.21 -28.80 -19.79
C PRO A 125 -7.81 -27.42 -19.31
N VAL A 126 -8.01 -26.42 -20.17
CA VAL A 126 -7.71 -25.03 -19.89
C VAL A 126 -8.54 -24.68 -18.66
N PRO A 127 -7.94 -24.40 -17.49
CA PRO A 127 -8.71 -24.04 -16.32
C PRO A 127 -9.55 -22.81 -16.71
N PRO A 128 -10.87 -22.80 -16.41
CA PRO A 128 -11.74 -21.72 -16.82
C PRO A 128 -11.15 -20.40 -16.35
N LEU A 129 -11.32 -19.36 -17.18
CA LEU A 129 -10.89 -17.97 -17.04
C LEU A 129 -11.30 -17.30 -15.71
N GLN A 130 -10.85 -17.81 -14.57
CA GLN A 130 -11.14 -17.31 -13.23
C GLN A 130 -10.35 -16.01 -12.94
N ARG A 131 -9.45 -15.63 -13.85
CA ARG A 131 -8.54 -14.48 -13.70
C ARG A 131 -9.20 -13.12 -13.95
N GLN A 132 -10.44 -13.07 -14.41
CA GLN A 132 -11.07 -11.80 -14.82
C GLN A 132 -12.12 -11.26 -13.82
N ARG A 133 -12.59 -12.08 -12.87
CA ARG A 133 -13.67 -11.68 -11.94
C ARG A 133 -13.21 -10.85 -10.74
N SER A 134 -11.90 -10.69 -10.52
CA SER A 134 -11.35 -9.93 -9.38
C SER A 134 -11.12 -8.44 -9.65
N ARG A 135 -11.29 -7.97 -10.90
CA ARG A 135 -11.11 -6.55 -11.27
C ARG A 135 -12.25 -5.62 -10.81
N SER A 136 -13.45 -6.14 -10.53
CA SER A 136 -14.63 -5.30 -10.25
C SER A 136 -14.88 -5.00 -8.76
N ALA A 137 -14.20 -5.68 -7.84
CA ALA A 137 -14.42 -5.49 -6.39
C ALA A 137 -13.68 -4.27 -5.81
N GLY A 138 -12.58 -3.82 -6.44
CA GLY A 138 -11.78 -2.70 -5.94
C GLY A 138 -12.43 -1.33 -6.17
N MET A 139 -13.17 -1.16 -7.28
CA MET A 139 -13.71 0.13 -7.68
C MET A 139 -14.96 0.53 -6.90
N ARG A 140 -15.71 -0.44 -6.36
CA ARG A 140 -16.86 -0.16 -5.49
C ARG A 140 -16.43 0.44 -4.15
N ARG A 141 -15.34 -0.05 -3.56
CA ARG A 141 -14.84 0.47 -2.26
C ARG A 141 -14.42 1.93 -2.33
N LEU A 142 -13.76 2.35 -3.42
CA LEU A 142 -13.33 3.74 -3.61
C LEU A 142 -14.52 4.71 -3.75
N ARG A 143 -15.57 4.29 -4.49
CA ARG A 143 -16.80 5.09 -4.67
C ARG A 143 -17.58 5.27 -3.36
N PHE A 144 -17.63 4.25 -2.51
CA PHE A 144 -18.27 4.36 -1.21
C PHE A 144 -17.55 5.34 -0.27
N THR A 145 -16.21 5.31 -0.24
CA THR A 145 -15.44 6.29 0.57
C THR A 145 -15.63 7.72 0.09
N LEU A 146 -15.69 7.95 -1.22
CA LEU A 146 -15.88 9.31 -1.76
C LEU A 146 -17.29 9.84 -1.43
N LEU A 147 -18.33 9.00 -1.60
CA LEU A 147 -19.71 9.34 -1.28
C LEU A 147 -19.91 9.62 0.22
N ALA A 148 -19.29 8.82 1.09
CA ALA A 148 -19.34 9.03 2.53
C ALA A 148 -18.68 10.36 2.94
N LEU A 149 -17.56 10.72 2.32
CA LEU A 149 -16.87 11.98 2.57
C LEU A 149 -17.72 13.18 2.12
N THR A 150 -18.33 13.10 0.95
CA THR A 150 -19.23 14.16 0.46
C THR A 150 -20.45 14.33 1.37
N ALA A 151 -21.07 13.23 1.80
CA ALA A 151 -22.21 13.27 2.72
C ALA A 151 -21.82 13.85 4.10
N PHE A 152 -20.61 13.57 4.56
CA PHE A 152 -20.10 14.14 5.81
C PHE A 152 -19.88 15.65 5.69
N THR A 153 -19.23 16.10 4.62
CA THR A 153 -19.01 17.54 4.40
C THR A 153 -20.31 18.32 4.27
N THR A 154 -21.33 17.77 3.61
CA THR A 154 -22.63 18.43 3.50
C THR A 154 -23.35 18.48 4.85
N ALA A 155 -23.31 17.41 5.64
CA ALA A 155 -23.90 17.39 6.98
C ALA A 155 -23.26 18.44 7.90
N VAL A 156 -21.92 18.56 7.90
CA VAL A 156 -21.20 19.57 8.69
C VAL A 156 -21.56 20.99 8.21
N GLY A 157 -21.63 21.21 6.90
CA GLY A 157 -22.04 22.50 6.35
C GLY A 157 -23.45 22.91 6.78
N VAL A 158 -24.41 21.98 6.72
CA VAL A 158 -25.80 22.21 7.15
C VAL A 158 -25.87 22.49 8.65
N LEU A 159 -25.15 21.73 9.49
CA LEU A 159 -25.09 21.96 10.94
C LEU A 159 -24.52 23.35 11.25
N THR A 160 -23.46 23.76 10.56
CA THR A 160 -22.81 25.06 10.77
C THR A 160 -23.73 26.21 10.33
N ALA A 161 -24.37 26.10 9.17
CA ALA A 161 -25.33 27.09 8.69
C ALA A 161 -26.55 27.22 9.63
N SER A 162 -27.05 26.10 10.17
CA SER A 162 -28.15 26.12 11.14
C SER A 162 -27.79 26.84 12.44
N ALA A 163 -26.56 26.67 12.93
CA ALA A 163 -26.08 27.36 14.12
C ALA A 163 -26.06 28.88 13.92
N ILE A 164 -25.57 29.33 12.75
CA ILE A 164 -25.52 30.75 12.38
C ILE A 164 -26.94 31.33 12.30
N LEU A 165 -27.89 30.60 11.70
CA LEU A 165 -29.27 31.05 11.57
C LEU A 165 -29.96 31.16 12.95
N MET A 166 -29.75 30.18 13.84
CA MET A 166 -30.29 30.21 15.20
C MET A 166 -29.71 31.37 16.04
N TRP A 167 -28.42 31.68 15.84
CA TRP A 167 -27.77 32.81 16.49
C TRP A 167 -28.36 34.15 16.03
N LEU A 168 -28.63 34.29 14.72
CA LEU A 168 -29.29 35.46 14.13
C LEU A 168 -30.74 35.64 14.64
N HIS A 169 -31.42 34.56 14.99
CA HIS A 169 -32.77 34.56 15.56
C HIS A 169 -32.81 34.67 17.09
N HIS A 170 -31.67 34.92 17.76
CA HIS A 170 -31.58 35.02 19.23
C HIS A 170 -32.14 33.80 19.98
N VAL A 171 -31.96 32.60 19.43
CA VAL A 171 -32.26 31.37 20.15
C VAL A 171 -31.32 31.26 21.35
N PRO A 172 -31.82 30.97 22.57
CA PRO A 172 -30.97 30.73 23.74
C PRO A 172 -29.96 29.62 23.47
N THR A 173 -28.69 29.85 23.83
CA THR A 173 -27.59 28.89 23.64
C THR A 173 -27.85 27.56 24.36
N GLU A 174 -28.61 27.58 25.46
CA GLU A 174 -29.06 26.39 26.19
C GLU A 174 -29.84 25.41 25.29
N ILE A 175 -30.74 25.92 24.46
CA ILE A 175 -31.52 25.11 23.51
C ILE A 175 -30.60 24.54 22.44
N MET A 176 -29.62 25.33 21.97
CA MET A 176 -28.65 24.84 20.99
C MET A 176 -27.87 23.65 21.56
N PHE A 177 -27.28 23.79 22.75
CA PHE A 177 -26.51 22.71 23.37
C PHE A 177 -27.34 21.45 23.62
N ALA A 178 -28.61 21.60 24.04
CA ALA A 178 -29.51 20.47 24.23
C ALA A 178 -29.74 19.71 22.91
N VAL A 179 -30.00 20.41 21.80
CA VAL A 179 -30.25 19.81 20.49
C VAL A 179 -29.00 19.13 19.95
N TYR A 180 -27.84 19.80 19.99
CA TYR A 180 -26.57 19.21 19.53
C TYR A 180 -26.14 18.02 20.39
N GLY A 181 -26.34 18.09 21.70
CA GLY A 181 -26.08 16.98 22.62
C GLY A 181 -26.90 15.75 22.25
N LEU A 182 -28.21 15.91 22.06
CA LEU A 182 -29.12 14.82 21.70
C LEU A 182 -28.75 14.17 20.36
N LEU A 183 -28.40 14.98 19.36
CA LEU A 183 -27.92 14.51 18.06
C LEU A 183 -26.63 13.69 18.19
N THR A 184 -25.67 14.17 18.99
CA THR A 184 -24.37 13.50 19.16
C THR A 184 -24.53 12.13 19.83
N VAL A 185 -25.36 12.03 20.87
CA VAL A 185 -25.68 10.77 21.54
C VAL A 185 -26.41 9.82 20.59
N SER A 186 -27.36 10.31 19.80
CA SER A 186 -28.10 9.51 18.82
C SER A 186 -27.18 8.93 17.75
N VAL A 187 -26.27 9.73 17.19
CA VAL A 187 -25.30 9.27 16.17
C VAL A 187 -24.32 8.26 16.76
N THR A 188 -23.83 8.51 17.98
CA THR A 188 -22.88 7.60 18.65
C THR A 188 -23.54 6.27 19.01
N SER A 189 -24.79 6.31 19.50
CA SER A 189 -25.61 5.13 19.77
C SER A 189 -25.84 4.32 18.50
N TRP A 190 -26.25 4.97 17.40
CA TRP A 190 -26.41 4.32 16.11
C TRP A 190 -25.11 3.68 15.60
N MET A 191 -23.97 4.36 15.75
CA MET A 191 -22.67 3.79 15.38
C MET A 191 -22.32 2.56 16.22
N MET A 192 -22.61 2.54 17.53
CA MET A 192 -22.40 1.36 18.36
C MET A 192 -23.29 0.19 17.93
N VAL A 193 -24.54 0.44 17.56
CA VAL A 193 -25.47 -0.59 17.05
C VAL A 193 -25.00 -1.12 15.69
N ALA A 194 -24.61 -0.22 14.78
CA ALA A 194 -24.11 -0.58 13.46
C ALA A 194 -22.81 -1.40 13.51
N GLN A 195 -21.96 -1.18 14.51
CA GLN A 195 -20.76 -2.00 14.71
C GLN A 195 -21.09 -3.40 15.25
N ARG A 196 -22.17 -3.55 16.03
CA ARG A 196 -22.59 -4.85 16.59
C ARG A 196 -23.28 -5.74 15.57
N HIS A 197 -23.91 -5.16 14.54
CA HIS A 197 -24.53 -5.90 13.45
C HIS A 197 -23.70 -5.76 12.18
N PRO A 198 -22.62 -6.56 12.00
CA PRO A 198 -22.01 -6.65 10.69
C PRO A 198 -23.09 -7.06 9.68
N PRO A 199 -23.15 -6.41 8.50
CA PRO A 199 -24.16 -6.71 7.50
C PRO A 199 -24.11 -8.21 7.22
N ALA A 200 -25.28 -8.86 7.37
CA ALA A 200 -25.43 -10.29 7.15
C ALA A 200 -24.75 -10.63 5.81
N ARG A 201 -23.77 -11.54 5.86
CA ARG A 201 -23.12 -12.02 4.64
C ARG A 201 -24.22 -12.61 3.77
N ASP A 202 -24.39 -11.99 2.61
CA ASP A 202 -25.36 -12.40 1.60
C ASP A 202 -25.21 -13.90 1.34
N PRO A 203 -26.23 -14.72 1.68
CA PRO A 203 -26.16 -16.18 1.56
C PRO A 203 -26.12 -16.64 0.10
N THR A 204 -26.34 -15.75 -0.87
CA THR A 204 -26.28 -16.08 -2.31
C THR A 204 -24.85 -16.25 -2.85
N ARG A 205 -23.83 -16.25 -1.98
CA ARG A 205 -22.42 -16.44 -2.34
C ARG A 205 -21.86 -17.79 -1.89
N GLY A 206 -22.52 -18.87 -2.30
CA GLY A 206 -21.97 -20.24 -2.41
C GLY A 206 -22.63 -20.88 -3.63
N ASP A 207 -22.01 -21.75 -4.42
CA ASP A 207 -20.66 -22.31 -4.54
C ASP A 207 -20.49 -22.67 -6.04
#